data_AF-X1NPQ1-F1
#
_entry.id   AF-X1NPQ1-F1
#
_cell.length_a   1.000
_cell.length_b   1.000
_cell.length_c   1.000
_cell.angle_alpha   90.00
_cell.angle_beta   90.00
_cell.angle_gamma   90.00
#
_symmetry.space_group_name_H-M   'P 1'
#
loop_
_entity.id
_entity.type
_entity.pdbx_description
1 polymer ?
#
loop_
_entity_poly.entity_id
_entity_poly.type
_entity_poly.pdbx_seq_one_letter_code
_entity_poly.pdbx_strand_id
1 'polypeptide(L)'
;ALVVVGLNARYLHRFYGEFNRRPEIYHSFHVDLIEACRWLRGRLDDVDAVFCTTEGMNQPYIITLVALEYEPARWFREGRDFITLGNYDFYTRYGKIHFMYGNSFVPALTELQQSTEDKNVIFIVRPGELGLKNPIHRIYRPDGREVLWICRL
;
A
#
# COMPACT_ATOMS: atom_id res chain seq x y z
N ALA A 1 -23.34 11.16 -36.50
CA ALA A 1 -23.17 11.80 -35.18
C ALA A 1 -23.78 10.98 -34.04
N LEU A 2 -25.10 10.71 -34.03
CA LEU A 2 -25.78 9.99 -32.94
C LEU A 2 -25.26 8.57 -32.66
N VAL A 3 -24.92 7.80 -33.71
CA VAL A 3 -24.32 6.46 -33.55
C VAL A 3 -22.95 6.52 -32.85
N VAL A 4 -22.12 7.52 -33.21
CA VAL A 4 -20.81 7.74 -32.58
C VAL A 4 -21.00 8.11 -31.10
N VAL A 5 -21.95 8.99 -30.78
CA VAL A 5 -22.27 9.37 -29.40
C VAL A 5 -22.77 8.16 -28.60
N GLY A 6 -23.67 7.34 -29.16
CA GLY A 6 -24.19 6.14 -28.50
C GLY A 6 -23.13 5.08 -28.22
N LEU A 7 -22.23 4.84 -29.18
CA LEU A 7 -21.10 3.92 -28.99
C LEU A 7 -20.13 4.43 -27.93
N ASN A 8 -19.81 5.72 -27.93
CA ASN A 8 -18.95 6.32 -26.91
C ASN A 8 -19.60 6.28 -25.52
N ALA A 9 -20.88 6.62 -25.39
CA ALA A 9 -21.59 6.55 -24.12
C ALA A 9 -21.61 5.12 -23.55
N ARG A 10 -21.88 4.10 -24.39
CA ARG A 10 -21.83 2.69 -24.01
C ARG A 10 -20.43 2.25 -23.61
N TYR A 11 -19.41 2.66 -24.37
CA TYR A 11 -18.01 2.37 -24.05
C TYR A 11 -17.61 2.98 -22.71
N LEU A 12 -17.88 4.27 -22.50
CA LEU A 12 -17.56 4.98 -21.26
C LEU A 12 -18.28 4.35 -20.07
N HIS A 13 -19.57 4.01 -20.21
CA HIS A 13 -20.32 3.34 -19.15
C HIS A 13 -19.71 1.98 -18.78
N ARG A 14 -19.33 1.18 -19.78
CA ARG A 14 -18.69 -0.12 -19.54
C ARG A 14 -17.29 0.03 -18.95
N PHE A 15 -16.48 0.95 -19.48
CA PHE A 15 -15.10 1.16 -19.08
C PHE A 15 -15.01 1.72 -17.66
N TYR A 16 -15.69 2.83 -17.38
CA TYR A 16 -15.69 3.46 -16.05
C TYR A 16 -16.59 2.76 -15.03
N GLY A 17 -17.53 1.91 -15.48
CA GLY A 17 -18.39 1.08 -14.63
C GLY A 17 -17.86 -0.34 -14.50
N GLU A 18 -18.43 -1.27 -15.28
CA GLU A 18 -18.20 -2.71 -15.16
C GLU A 18 -16.74 -3.12 -15.20
N PHE A 19 -15.94 -2.55 -16.12
CA PHE A 19 -14.55 -2.93 -16.32
C PHE A 19 -13.67 -2.50 -15.15
N ASN A 20 -13.76 -1.25 -14.71
CA ASN A 20 -12.99 -0.74 -13.57
C ASN A 20 -13.39 -1.35 -12.22
N ARG A 21 -14.59 -1.91 -12.10
CA ARG A 21 -15.04 -2.61 -10.89
C ARG A 21 -14.56 -4.06 -10.80
N ARG A 22 -13.89 -4.58 -11.83
CA ARG A 22 -13.36 -5.93 -11.83
C ARG A 22 -12.25 -6.08 -10.76
N PRO A 23 -12.29 -7.12 -9.91
CA PRO A 23 -11.29 -7.33 -8.86
C PRO A 23 -9.85 -7.36 -9.37
N GLU A 24 -9.61 -7.96 -10.54
CA GLU A 24 -8.30 -8.04 -11.18
C GLU A 24 -7.76 -6.65 -11.56
N ILE A 25 -8.60 -5.78 -12.11
CA ILE A 25 -8.23 -4.41 -12.47
C ILE A 25 -7.95 -3.62 -11.20
N TYR A 26 -8.84 -3.71 -10.21
CA TYR A 26 -8.69 -3.03 -8.92
C TYR A 26 -7.35 -3.37 -8.24
N HIS A 27 -6.97 -4.64 -8.28
CA HIS A 27 -5.72 -5.13 -7.70
C HIS A 27 -4.50 -4.76 -8.53
N SER A 28 -4.54 -4.92 -9.86
CA SER A 28 -3.43 -4.56 -10.75
C SER A 28 -3.07 -3.08 -10.71
N PHE A 29 -4.04 -2.20 -10.41
CA PHE A 29 -3.81 -0.76 -10.25
C PHE A 29 -3.58 -0.33 -8.81
N HIS A 30 -3.41 -1.27 -7.88
CA HIS A 30 -3.09 -0.98 -6.48
C HIS A 30 -4.08 -0.01 -5.81
N VAL A 31 -5.37 -0.07 -6.20
CA VAL A 31 -6.38 0.90 -5.72
C VAL A 31 -6.55 0.81 -4.20
N ASP A 32 -6.43 -0.41 -3.66
CA ASP A 32 -6.37 -0.69 -2.24
C ASP A 32 -5.19 0.00 -1.54
N LEU A 33 -3.98 -0.09 -2.09
CA LEU A 33 -2.80 0.54 -1.53
C LEU A 33 -2.90 2.07 -1.62
N ILE A 34 -3.47 2.62 -2.69
CA ILE A 34 -3.72 4.06 -2.82
C ILE A 34 -4.66 4.53 -1.71
N GLU A 35 -5.72 3.78 -1.42
CA GLU A 35 -6.64 4.09 -0.32
C GLU A 35 -5.93 4.03 1.04
N ALA A 36 -5.10 3.02 1.27
CA ALA A 36 -4.28 2.91 2.48
C ALA A 36 -3.34 4.11 2.64
N CYS A 37 -2.71 4.55 1.56
CA CYS A 37 -1.83 5.71 1.54
C CYS A 37 -2.60 7.00 1.83
N ARG A 38 -3.81 7.18 1.29
CA ARG A 38 -4.66 8.35 1.61
C ARG A 38 -5.02 8.40 3.09
N TRP A 39 -5.33 7.24 3.68
CA TRP A 39 -5.55 7.15 5.12
C TRP A 39 -4.28 7.52 5.90
N LEU A 40 -3.11 7.05 5.46
CA LEU A 40 -1.83 7.26 6.14
C LEU A 40 -1.25 8.67 5.97
N ARG A 41 -1.58 9.39 4.88
CA ARG A 41 -0.92 10.65 4.48
C ARG A 41 -0.82 11.68 5.61
N GLY A 42 -1.92 11.93 6.31
CA GLY A 42 -1.97 12.88 7.44
C GLY A 42 -1.48 12.33 8.78
N ARG A 43 -0.92 11.11 8.82
CA ARG A 43 -0.54 10.36 10.02
C ARG A 43 0.90 9.84 9.96
N LEU A 44 1.57 9.96 8.81
CA LEU A 44 2.89 9.36 8.58
C LEU A 44 3.97 9.96 9.49
N ASP A 45 3.83 11.24 9.84
CA ASP A 45 4.79 11.92 10.71
C ASP A 45 4.64 11.50 12.19
N ASP A 46 3.43 11.09 12.59
CA ASP A 46 3.08 10.72 13.98
C ASP A 46 3.37 9.25 14.32
N VAL A 47 3.79 8.45 13.35
CA VAL A 47 4.09 7.02 13.54
C VAL A 47 5.60 6.78 13.48
N ASP A 48 6.07 5.75 14.17
CA ASP A 48 7.49 5.38 14.19
C ASP A 48 7.87 4.53 12.98
N ALA A 49 6.98 3.62 12.58
CA ALA A 49 7.19 2.74 11.44
C ALA A 49 5.87 2.32 10.79
N VAL A 50 5.96 2.00 9.50
CA VAL A 50 4.88 1.42 8.70
C VAL A 50 5.39 0.14 8.05
N PHE A 51 4.73 -0.97 8.30
CA PHE A 51 4.99 -2.25 7.64
C PHE A 51 3.91 -2.51 6.60
N CYS A 52 4.30 -2.49 5.32
CA CYS A 52 3.39 -2.68 4.20
C CYS A 52 3.62 -4.05 3.58
N THR A 53 2.54 -4.82 3.44
CA THR A 53 2.53 -6.07 2.67
C THR A 53 3.00 -5.83 1.24
N THR A 54 3.64 -6.85 0.67
CA THR A 54 3.96 -6.92 -0.76
C THR A 54 3.11 -7.98 -1.46
N GLU A 55 2.20 -8.65 -0.75
CA GLU A 55 1.37 -9.73 -1.29
C GLU A 55 0.40 -9.18 -2.36
N GLY A 56 0.56 -9.70 -3.58
CA GLY A 56 -0.19 -9.25 -4.75
C GLY A 56 0.18 -7.84 -5.22
N MET A 57 1.37 -7.33 -4.87
CA MET A 57 1.79 -5.99 -5.26
C MET A 57 3.10 -6.03 -6.06
N ASN A 58 3.07 -5.49 -7.27
CA ASN A 58 4.30 -5.17 -8.00
C ASN A 58 4.86 -3.81 -7.54
N GLN A 59 6.09 -3.79 -7.03
CA GLN A 59 6.82 -2.57 -6.65
C GLN A 59 5.99 -1.52 -5.89
N PRO A 60 5.39 -1.86 -4.73
CA PRO A 60 4.51 -0.96 -3.97
C PRO A 60 5.20 0.33 -3.53
N TYR A 61 6.54 0.38 -3.48
CA TYR A 61 7.27 1.59 -3.14
C TYR A 61 6.96 2.77 -4.10
N ILE A 62 6.78 2.51 -5.40
CA ILE A 62 6.45 3.56 -6.38
C ILE A 62 5.07 4.14 -6.08
N ILE A 63 4.09 3.25 -5.83
CA ILE A 63 2.71 3.63 -5.55
C ILE A 63 2.63 4.42 -4.23
N THR A 64 3.32 3.95 -3.19
CA THR A 64 3.32 4.64 -1.89
C THR A 64 3.95 6.03 -1.98
N LEU A 65 5.05 6.23 -2.72
CA LEU A 65 5.65 7.56 -2.91
C LEU A 65 4.66 8.55 -3.53
N VAL A 66 3.96 8.12 -4.59
CA VAL A 66 3.00 8.97 -5.30
C VAL A 66 1.75 9.20 -4.45
N ALA A 67 1.16 8.13 -3.89
CA ALA A 67 -0.11 8.21 -3.17
C ALA A 67 0.01 8.88 -1.80
N LEU A 68 1.17 8.83 -1.15
CA LEU A 68 1.45 9.60 0.05
C LEU A 68 1.80 11.06 -0.23
N GLU A 69 1.93 11.46 -1.50
CA GLU A 69 2.49 12.77 -1.87
C GLU A 69 3.84 13.00 -1.16
N TYR A 70 4.66 11.97 -1.16
CA TYR A 70 5.87 11.91 -0.35
C TYR A 70 6.85 13.01 -0.78
N GLU A 71 7.34 13.79 0.19
CA GLU A 71 8.16 14.96 -0.10
C GLU A 71 9.47 14.55 -0.79
N PRO A 72 9.79 15.08 -1.99
CA PRO A 72 11.02 14.70 -2.70
C PRO A 72 12.30 14.94 -1.88
N ALA A 73 12.36 16.00 -1.08
CA ALA A 73 13.54 16.27 -0.25
C ALA A 73 13.70 15.24 0.88
N ARG A 74 12.62 14.67 1.41
CA ARG A 74 12.69 13.56 2.37
C ARG A 74 13.25 12.31 1.73
N TRP A 75 12.82 12.00 0.51
CA TRP A 75 13.39 10.87 -0.24
C TRP A 75 14.91 10.97 -0.26
N PHE A 76 15.50 12.10 -0.63
CA PHE A 76 16.96 12.22 -0.72
C PHE A 76 17.70 12.19 0.63
N ARG A 77 17.05 12.57 1.74
CA ARG A 77 17.68 12.64 3.08
C ARG A 77 17.48 11.39 3.93
N GLU A 78 16.38 10.68 3.76
CA GLU A 78 16.05 9.53 4.57
C GLU A 78 16.73 8.25 4.05
N GLY A 79 17.00 7.32 4.98
CA GLY A 79 17.61 6.04 4.65
C GLY A 79 16.70 5.17 3.76
N ARG A 80 17.31 4.40 2.86
CA ARG A 80 16.63 3.48 1.95
C ARG A 80 17.43 2.18 1.87
N ASP A 81 16.69 1.08 1.83
CA ASP A 81 17.26 -0.25 1.64
C ASP A 81 16.61 -0.87 0.42
N PHE A 82 17.41 -1.60 -0.37
CA PHE A 82 16.92 -2.29 -1.56
C PHE A 82 17.72 -3.57 -1.81
N ILE A 83 17.10 -4.49 -2.52
CA ILE A 83 17.71 -5.72 -3.01
C ILE A 83 17.68 -5.68 -4.54
N THR A 84 18.83 -5.85 -5.18
CA THR A 84 18.91 -5.94 -6.64
C THR A 84 18.67 -7.39 -7.07
N LEU A 85 17.64 -7.60 -7.89
CA LEU A 85 17.32 -8.90 -8.49
C LEU A 85 17.32 -8.77 -10.02
N GLY A 86 18.35 -9.32 -10.65
CA GLY A 86 18.58 -9.12 -12.08
C GLY A 86 18.85 -7.66 -12.40
N ASN A 87 17.99 -7.05 -13.22
CA ASN A 87 18.11 -5.64 -13.64
C ASN A 87 17.20 -4.69 -12.84
N TYR A 88 16.62 -5.14 -11.74
CA TYR A 88 15.65 -4.36 -10.97
C TYR A 88 16.04 -4.24 -9.51
N ASP A 89 15.86 -3.03 -8.97
CA ASP A 89 15.97 -2.77 -7.53
C ASP A 89 14.59 -2.87 -6.86
N PHE A 90 14.51 -3.74 -5.87
CA PHE A 90 13.35 -3.89 -5.00
C PHE A 90 13.62 -3.18 -3.69
N TYR A 91 13.05 -1.99 -3.53
CA TYR A 91 13.16 -1.23 -2.28
C TYR A 91 12.42 -1.97 -1.16
N THR A 92 13.17 -2.41 -0.16
CA THR A 92 12.65 -3.06 1.05
C THR A 92 12.32 -2.04 2.14
N ARG A 93 12.90 -0.83 2.05
CA ARG A 93 12.56 0.29 2.93
C ARG A 93 12.83 1.64 2.27
N TYR A 94 12.02 2.63 2.58
CA TYR A 94 12.44 4.03 2.54
C TYR A 94 11.85 4.79 3.73
N GLY A 95 12.66 5.62 4.37
CA GLY A 95 12.21 6.34 5.55
C GLY A 95 11.69 5.41 6.64
N LYS A 96 10.45 5.68 7.09
CA LYS A 96 9.70 4.88 8.07
C LYS A 96 8.92 3.72 7.45
N ILE A 97 8.93 3.55 6.13
CA ILE A 97 8.09 2.58 5.40
C ILE A 97 8.93 1.36 5.04
N HIS A 98 8.54 0.21 5.59
CA HIS A 98 9.15 -1.10 5.37
C HIS A 98 8.22 -1.96 4.52
N PHE A 99 8.76 -2.58 3.48
CA PHE A 99 8.03 -3.51 2.61
C PHE A 99 8.33 -4.94 3.00
N MET A 100 7.29 -5.74 3.20
CA MET A 100 7.36 -7.11 3.71
C MET A 100 7.79 -8.13 2.65
N TYR A 101 8.89 -7.86 1.94
CA TYR A 101 9.51 -8.81 1.02
C TYR A 101 10.19 -9.93 1.81
N GLY A 102 9.57 -11.13 1.82
CA GLY A 102 10.08 -12.26 2.61
C GLY A 102 10.28 -11.85 4.07
N ASN A 103 11.45 -12.14 4.63
CA ASN A 103 11.78 -11.81 6.02
C ASN A 103 12.58 -10.49 6.18
N SER A 104 12.68 -9.66 5.14
CA SER A 104 13.52 -8.44 5.18
C SER A 104 13.09 -7.42 6.24
N PHE A 105 11.81 -7.44 6.63
CA PHE A 105 11.25 -6.53 7.64
C PHE A 105 11.44 -7.01 9.08
N VAL A 106 11.74 -8.30 9.29
CA VAL A 106 11.79 -8.92 10.62
C VAL A 106 12.80 -8.25 11.57
N PRO A 107 14.03 -7.88 11.13
CA PRO A 107 14.98 -7.21 12.02
C PRO A 107 14.45 -5.87 12.54
N ALA A 108 13.88 -5.03 11.67
CA ALA A 108 13.32 -3.73 12.05
C ALA A 108 12.12 -3.88 13.00
N LEU A 109 11.26 -4.88 12.76
CA LEU A 109 10.16 -5.17 13.66
C LEU A 109 10.65 -5.66 15.03
N THR A 110 11.70 -6.48 15.06
CA THR A 110 12.29 -7.01 16.29
C THR A 110 12.91 -5.89 17.12
N GLU A 111 13.61 -4.95 16.48
CA GLU A 111 14.17 -3.77 17.13
C GLU A 111 13.08 -2.90 17.78
N LEU A 112 11.98 -2.65 17.07
CA LEU A 112 10.84 -1.89 17.60
C LEU A 112 10.19 -2.61 18.79
N GLN A 113 10.05 -3.94 18.74
CA GLN A 113 9.50 -4.74 19.84
C GLN A 113 10.39 -4.78 21.08
N GLN A 114 11.70 -4.61 20.91
CA GLN A 114 12.67 -4.58 22.00
C GLN A 114 12.86 -3.18 22.60
N SER A 115 12.28 -2.15 21.98
CA SER A 115 12.31 -0.79 22.51
C SER A 115 11.53 -0.70 23.82
N THR A 116 12.05 0.08 24.77
CA THR A 116 11.37 0.39 26.02
C THR A 116 10.43 1.60 25.91
N GLU A 117 10.44 2.28 24.77
CA GLU A 117 9.53 3.38 24.47
C GLU A 117 8.26 2.85 23.82
N ASP A 118 7.11 3.44 24.14
CA ASP A 118 5.88 3.15 23.42
C ASP A 118 6.02 3.60 21.96
N LYS A 119 6.07 2.63 21.03
CA LYS A 119 6.18 2.88 19.60
C LYS A 119 4.82 2.80 18.92
N ASN A 120 4.49 3.80 18.13
CA ASN A 120 3.30 3.83 17.28
C ASN A 120 3.63 3.17 15.94
N VAL A 121 3.29 1.89 15.79
CA VAL A 121 3.58 1.13 14.58
C VAL A 121 2.29 0.86 13.79
N ILE A 122 2.33 1.11 12.48
CA ILE A 122 1.22 0.81 11.58
C ILE A 122 1.56 -0.40 10.71
N PHE A 123 0.60 -1.30 10.55
CA PHE A 123 0.66 -2.39 9.58
C PHE A 123 -0.40 -2.16 8.50
N ILE A 124 -0.01 -2.24 7.24
CA ILE A 124 -0.89 -2.30 6.07
C ILE A 124 -0.76 -3.71 5.50
N VAL A 125 -1.71 -4.59 5.78
CA VAL A 125 -1.60 -6.03 5.53
C VAL A 125 -2.86 -6.63 4.92
N ARG A 126 -2.73 -7.80 4.27
CA ARG A 126 -3.89 -8.58 3.83
C ARG A 126 -4.59 -9.22 5.04
N PRO A 127 -5.93 -9.36 5.02
CA PRO A 127 -6.65 -10.12 6.05
C PRO A 127 -6.07 -11.53 6.21
N GLY A 128 -5.66 -11.87 7.44
CA GLY A 128 -5.09 -13.18 7.78
C GLY A 128 -3.57 -13.33 7.57
N GLU A 129 -2.90 -12.42 6.88
CA GLU A 129 -1.46 -12.52 6.55
C GLU A 129 -0.56 -12.65 7.79
N LEU A 130 -0.83 -11.83 8.81
CA LEU A 130 -0.08 -11.81 10.07
C LEU A 130 -0.90 -12.29 11.28
N GLY A 131 -2.10 -12.83 11.07
CA GLY A 131 -2.98 -13.26 12.17
C GLY A 131 -3.48 -12.14 13.10
N LEU A 132 -3.33 -10.86 12.70
CA LEU A 132 -3.88 -9.71 13.43
C LEU A 132 -5.41 -9.75 13.44
N LYS A 133 -6.06 -9.28 14.52
CA LYS A 133 -7.51 -9.47 14.72
C LYS A 133 -8.33 -8.19 14.82
N ASN A 134 -7.70 -7.04 15.01
CA ASN A 134 -8.39 -5.77 15.30
C ASN A 134 -7.88 -4.64 14.38
N PRO A 135 -8.25 -4.63 13.09
CA PRO A 135 -7.88 -3.53 12.21
C PRO A 135 -8.58 -2.24 12.64
N ILE A 136 -7.82 -1.15 12.72
CA ILE A 136 -8.31 0.20 12.99
C ILE A 136 -8.92 0.86 11.75
N HIS A 137 -8.60 0.34 10.56
CA HIS A 137 -9.24 0.70 9.31
C HIS A 137 -9.26 -0.50 8.35
N ARG A 138 -10.33 -0.61 7.57
CA ARG A 138 -10.56 -1.72 6.64
C ARG A 138 -10.82 -1.13 5.25
N ILE A 139 -10.14 -1.69 4.25
CA ILE A 139 -10.25 -1.29 2.86
C ILE A 139 -10.94 -2.42 2.11
N TYR A 140 -11.92 -2.05 1.29
CA TYR A 140 -12.83 -2.97 0.63
C TYR A 140 -12.65 -2.92 -0.88
N ARG A 141 -12.81 -4.08 -1.52
CA ARG A 141 -13.02 -4.16 -2.97
C ARG A 141 -14.44 -3.70 -3.34
N PRO A 142 -14.71 -3.41 -4.63
CA PRO A 142 -16.06 -3.10 -5.11
C PRO A 142 -17.10 -4.20 -4.87
N ASP A 143 -16.67 -5.45 -4.66
CA ASP A 143 -17.52 -6.59 -4.32
C ASP A 143 -17.83 -6.71 -2.81
N GLY A 144 -17.35 -5.76 -2.00
CA GLY A 144 -17.54 -5.73 -0.55
C GLY A 144 -16.57 -6.61 0.25
N ARG A 145 -15.61 -7.28 -0.39
CA ARG A 145 -14.60 -8.08 0.33
C ARG A 145 -13.50 -7.19 0.89
N GLU A 146 -13.11 -7.47 2.13
CA GLU A 146 -11.93 -6.85 2.74
C GLU A 146 -10.66 -7.29 2.01
N VAL A 147 -9.78 -6.33 1.71
CA VAL A 147 -8.55 -6.57 0.95
C VAL A 147 -7.29 -6.07 1.60
N LEU A 148 -7.38 -4.99 2.34
CA LEU A 148 -6.30 -4.50 3.18
C LEU A 148 -6.87 -4.07 4.52
N TRP A 149 -6.08 -4.36 5.54
CA TRP A 149 -6.28 -3.93 6.89
C TRP A 149 -5.17 -2.98 7.28
N ILE A 150 -5.57 -1.91 7.95
CA ILE A 150 -4.65 -1.07 8.69
C ILE A 150 -4.79 -1.44 10.15
N CYS A 151 -3.72 -1.92 10.75
CA CYS A 151 -3.63 -2.27 12.17
C CYS A 151 -2.62 -1.35 12.86
N ARG A 152 -2.80 -1.15 14.17
CA ARG A 152 -1.83 -0.46 15.03
C ARG A 152 -1.31 -1.42 16.09
N LEU A 153 0.00 -1.40 16.31
CA LEU A 153 0.66 -2.01 17.46
C LEU A 153 1.14 -0.88 18.38
#